data_AF-A0A968NZ47-F1
#
_entry.id   AF-A0A968NZ47-F1
#
_cell.length_a   1.000
_cell.length_b   1.000
_cell.length_c   1.000
_cell.angle_alpha   90.00
_cell.angle_beta   90.00
_cell.angle_gamma   90.00
#
_symmetry.space_group_name_H-M   'P 1'
#
loop_
_entity.id
_entity.type
_entity.pdbx_description
1 polymer ?
#
loop_
_entity_poly.entity_id
_entity_poly.type
_entity_poly.pdbx_seq_one_letter_code
_entity_poly.pdbx_strand_id
1 'polypeptide(L)' 'MYADDVKANHGASIGRMDEDELFYLMSRGIRQGEARRILAHAFVADVLMKIPSAELRTLADERVREILTEFVAEMEA' A
#
# COMPACT_ATOMS: atom_id res chain seq x y z
N MET A 1 -12.87 -7.97 28.30
CA MET A 1 -12.07 -6.87 28.88
C MET A 1 -12.82 -6.42 30.13
N TYR A 2 -12.25 -6.56 31.33
CA TYR A 2 -12.87 -6.08 32.57
C TYR A 2 -12.09 -4.84 33.03
N ALA A 3 -12.59 -3.67 32.65
CA ALA A 3 -12.16 -2.35 33.11
C ALA A 3 -13.35 -1.39 32.92
N ASP A 4 -13.70 -0.64 33.96
CA ASP A 4 -14.99 0.07 34.07
C ASP A 4 -15.13 1.35 33.22
N ASP A 5 -14.11 1.76 32.46
CA ASP A 5 -14.28 2.88 31.51
C ASP A 5 -13.20 2.89 30.42
N VAL A 6 -13.32 1.99 29.44
CA VAL A 6 -12.41 1.94 28.27
C VAL A 6 -13.21 2.02 26.97
N LYS A 7 -12.90 3.01 26.14
CA LYS A 7 -13.40 3.08 24.77
C LYS A 7 -12.37 2.44 23.85
N ALA A 8 -12.65 1.20 23.44
CA ALA A 8 -11.88 0.49 22.42
C ALA A 8 -12.74 0.35 21.16
N ASN A 9 -12.24 0.86 20.02
CA ASN A 9 -12.85 0.66 18.71
C ASN A 9 -11.88 -0.13 17.83
N HIS A 10 -12.41 -1.08 17.07
CA HIS A 10 -11.68 -1.82 16.03
C HIS A 10 -12.49 -1.77 14.74
N GLY A 11 -11.80 -1.63 13.62
CA GLY A 11 -12.38 -1.70 12.29
C GLY A 11 -11.35 -2.28 11.34
N ALA A 12 -11.82 -3.12 10.41
CA ALA A 12 -11.04 -3.66 9.32
C ALA A 12 -11.84 -3.49 8.03
N SER A 13 -11.17 -3.09 6.96
CA SER A 13 -11.75 -2.97 5.63
C SER A 13 -10.96 -3.81 4.65
N ILE A 14 -11.67 -4.50 3.77
CA ILE A 14 -11.10 -5.17 2.60
C ILE A 14 -11.70 -4.50 1.35
N GLY A 15 -10.86 -4.29 0.34
CA GLY A 15 -11.26 -3.64 -0.90
C GLY A 15 -10.48 -4.20 -2.07
N ARG A 16 -10.99 -3.94 -3.28
CA ARG A 16 -10.25 -4.12 -4.52
C ARG A 16 -9.56 -2.81 -4.88
N MET A 17 -8.55 -2.89 -5.74
CA MET A 17 -7.94 -1.70 -6.34
C MET A 17 -9.00 -0.92 -7.12
N ASP A 18 -8.95 0.40 -7.03
CA ASP A 18 -9.85 1.28 -7.77
C ASP A 18 -9.51 1.23 -9.27
N GLU A 19 -10.49 0.80 -10.08
CA GLU A 19 -10.32 0.63 -11.52
C GLU A 19 -10.23 1.98 -12.24
N ASP A 20 -10.85 3.05 -11.71
CA ASP A 20 -10.82 4.39 -12.29
C ASP A 20 -9.44 5.03 -12.05
N GLU A 21 -8.85 4.84 -10.86
CA GLU A 21 -7.48 5.29 -10.57
C GLU A 21 -6.45 4.55 -11.44
N LEU A 22 -6.63 3.24 -11.61
CA LEU A 22 -5.78 2.42 -12.48
C LEU A 22 -5.88 2.89 -13.94
N PHE A 23 -7.10 3.08 -14.43
CA PHE A 23 -7.36 3.60 -15.78
C PHE A 23 -6.76 4.99 -15.97
N TYR A 24 -6.89 5.88 -14.98
CA TYR A 24 -6.32 7.22 -15.03
C TYR A 24 -4.80 7.20 -15.22
N LEU A 25 -4.07 6.39 -14.43
CA LEU A 25 -2.62 6.25 -14.57
C LEU A 25 -2.25 5.65 -15.94
N MET A 26 -2.98 4.63 -16.40
CA MET A 26 -2.76 4.02 -17.71
C MET A 26 -3.01 5.00 -18.86
N SER A 27 -4.02 5.87 -18.76
CA SER A 27 -4.30 6.91 -19.75
C SER A 27 -3.17 7.94 -19.90
N ARG A 28 -2.30 8.06 -18.89
CA ARG A 28 -1.08 8.90 -18.90
C ARG A 28 0.15 8.16 -19.45
N GLY A 29 -0.03 6.95 -19.97
CA GLY A 29 1.04 6.15 -20.58
C GLY A 29 1.79 5.24 -19.59
N ILE A 30 1.33 5.12 -18.35
CA ILE A 30 1.93 4.21 -17.37
C ILE A 30 1.45 2.78 -17.65
N ARG A 31 2.38 1.82 -17.69
CA ARG A 31 2.02 0.41 -17.93
C ARG A 31 1.19 -0.13 -16.76
N GLN A 32 0.26 -1.04 -17.04
CA GLN A 32 -0.67 -1.57 -16.06
C GLN A 32 0.02 -2.10 -14.78
N GLY A 33 1.04 -2.95 -14.89
CA GLY A 33 1.78 -3.44 -13.73
C GLY A 33 2.48 -2.33 -12.92
N GLU A 34 2.97 -1.29 -13.60
CA GLU A 34 3.57 -0.14 -12.94
C GLU A 34 2.52 0.73 -12.22
N ALA A 35 1.37 0.95 -12.85
CA ALA A 35 0.25 1.64 -12.23
C ALA A 35 -0.27 0.91 -10.98
N ARG A 36 -0.38 -0.42 -11.03
CA ARG A 36 -0.72 -1.26 -9.86
C ARG A 36 0.29 -1.09 -8.71
N ARG A 37 1.59 -1.11 -9.02
CA ARG A 37 2.65 -0.91 -8.02
C ARG A 37 2.58 0.50 -7.40
N ILE A 38 2.31 1.52 -8.20
CA ILE A 38 2.14 2.91 -7.72
C ILE A 38 0.97 2.99 -6.73
N LEU A 39 -0.20 2.46 -7.11
CA LEU A 39 -1.40 2.53 -6.25
C LEU A 39 -1.22 1.70 -4.97
N ALA A 40 -0.65 0.50 -5.06
CA ALA A 40 -0.36 -0.33 -3.89
C ALA A 40 0.67 0.31 -2.95
N HIS A 41 1.69 0.96 -3.50
CA HIS A 41 2.68 1.69 -2.72
C HIS A 41 2.07 2.92 -2.05
N ALA A 42 1.24 3.69 -2.77
CA ALA A 42 0.53 4.84 -2.23
C ALA A 42 -0.36 4.46 -1.04
N PHE A 43 -1.02 3.29 -1.09
CA PHE A 43 -1.84 2.78 0.01
C PHE A 43 -1.04 2.56 1.30
N VAL A 44 0.20 2.06 1.21
CA VAL A 44 1.05 1.77 2.39
C VAL A 44 1.96 2.94 2.79
N ALA A 45 2.09 3.97 1.94
CA ALA A 45 2.96 5.11 2.17
C ALA A 45 2.64 5.83 3.49
N ASP A 46 1.36 6.00 3.83
CA ASP A 46 0.91 6.61 5.09
C ASP A 46 1.39 5.85 6.34
N VAL A 47 1.53 4.53 6.23
CA VAL A 47 2.07 3.69 7.32
C VAL A 47 3.57 3.86 7.42
N LEU A 48 4.28 3.86 6.28
CA LEU A 48 5.74 4.06 6.23
C LEU A 48 6.13 5.44 6.79
N MET A 49 5.35 6.48 6.51
CA MET A 49 5.59 7.84 7.01
C MET A 49 5.52 7.95 8.54
N LYS A 50 4.87 7.01 9.23
CA LYS A 50 4.81 6.98 10.70
C LYS A 50 6.10 6.48 11.35
N ILE A 51 7.03 5.91 10.58
CA ILE A 51 8.34 5.46 11.07
C ILE A 51 9.22 6.70 11.34
N PRO A 52 9.62 6.99 12.60
CA PRO A 52 10.33 8.23 12.91
C PRO A 52 11.80 8.24 12.43
N SER A 53 12.48 7.09 12.47
CA SER A 53 13.84 6.96 11.95
C SER A 53 13.81 6.98 10.43
N ALA A 54 14.55 7.91 9.85
CA ALA A 54 14.66 8.03 8.40
C ALA A 54 15.31 6.79 7.78
N GLU A 55 16.33 6.23 8.44
CA GLU A 55 17.04 5.03 8.01
C GLU A 55 16.12 3.81 7.97
N LEU A 56 15.36 3.58 9.04
CA LEU A 56 14.41 2.47 9.10
C LEU A 56 13.27 2.65 8.11
N ARG A 57 12.81 3.88 7.90
CA ARG A 57 11.78 4.19 6.90
C ARG A 57 12.26 3.88 5.49
N THR A 58 13.48 4.28 5.14
CA THR A 58 14.07 3.97 3.84
C THR A 58 14.21 2.47 3.63
N LEU A 59 14.75 1.75 4.63
CA LEU A 59 14.87 0.29 4.56
C LEU A 59 13.52 -0.40 4.38
N ALA A 60 12.48 0.05 5.11
CA ALA A 60 11.13 -0.48 4.99
C ALA A 60 10.52 -0.17 3.62
N ASP A 61 10.71 1.05 3.10
CA ASP A 61 10.23 1.46 1.77
C ASP A 61 10.86 0.60 0.66
N GLU A 62 12.17 0.38 0.71
CA GLU A 62 12.89 -0.48 -0.22
C GLU A 62 12.34 -1.90 -0.19
N ARG A 63 12.18 -2.48 1.01
CA ARG A 63 11.65 -3.84 1.15
C ARG A 63 10.21 -3.96 0.64
N VAL A 64 9.37 -2.96 0.90
CA VAL A 64 8.00 -2.91 0.37
C VAL A 64 8.01 -2.87 -1.15
N ARG A 65 8.87 -2.05 -1.76
CA ARG A 65 8.97 -1.96 -3.22
C ARG A 65 9.39 -3.28 -3.87
N GLU A 66 10.30 -4.03 -3.24
CA GLU A 66 10.68 -5.38 -3.69
C GLU A 66 9.48 -6.32 -3.65
N ILE A 67 8.79 -6.41 -2.50
CA ILE A 67 7.62 -7.27 -2.31
C ILE A 67 6.53 -6.95 -3.33
N LEU A 68 6.24 -5.66 -3.55
CA LEU A 68 5.23 -5.24 -4.54
C LEU A 68 5.64 -5.58 -5.97
N THR A 69 6.94 -5.63 -6.26
CA THR A 69 7.44 -6.02 -7.59
C THR A 69 7.24 -7.51 -7.82
N GLU A 70 7.58 -8.35 -6.83
CA GLU A 70 7.35 -9.80 -6.86
C GLU A 70 5.84 -10.10 -6.98
N PHE A 71 5.02 -9.49 -6.12
CA PHE A 71 3.58 -9.71 -6.09
C PHE A 71 2.89 -9.36 -7.41
N VAL A 72 3.23 -8.22 -8.03
CA VAL A 72 2.60 -7.82 -9.30
C VAL A 72 3.09 -8.69 -10.46
N ALA A 73 4.33 -9.17 -10.44
CA ALA A 73 4.83 -10.10 -11.45
C ALA A 73 4.05 -11.43 -11.44
N GLU A 74 3.67 -11.93 -10.26
CA GLU A 74 2.84 -13.13 -10.13
C GLU A 74 1.41 -12.95 -10.65
N MET A 75 0.87 -11.72 -10.66
CA MET A 75 -0.48 -11.43 -11.18
C MET A 75 -0.56 -11.39 -12.71
N GLU A 76 0.58 -11.21 -13.39
CA GLU A 76 0.68 -11.16 -14.86
C GLU A 76 1.08 -12.51 -15.48
N ALA A 77 1.37 -13.53 -14.65
CA ALA A 77 1.68 -14.90 -15.04
C ALA A 77 0.42 -15.77 -15.17
#